data_AF-A0A4U0SYG7-F1
#
_entry.id   AF-A0A4U0SYG7-F1
#
_cell.length_a   1.000
_cell.length_b   1.000
_cell.length_c   1.000
_cell.angle_alpha   90.00
_cell.angle_beta   90.00
_cell.angle_gamma   90.00
#
_symmetry.space_group_name_H-M   'P 1'
#
loop_
_entity.id
_entity.type
_entity.pdbx_description
1 polymer ?
#
loop_
_entity_poly.entity_id
_entity_poly.type
_entity_poly.pdbx_seq_one_letter_code
_entity_poly.pdbx_strand_id
1 'polypeptide(L)' 'MDRATQDADARRIGDQVAAELQLGFAGAGFWIAASGAAPMGGRAYVSIAPVRADVAARLIDPLREWAA' A
#
# COMPACT_ATOMS: atom_id res chain seq x y z
N MET A 1 8.25 -23.38 -4.19
CA MET A 1 7.56 -22.73 -3.07
C MET A 1 6.09 -23.09 -3.17
N ASP A 2 5.48 -23.60 -2.09
CA ASP A 2 4.04 -23.89 -2.12
C ASP A 2 3.22 -22.59 -2.07
N ARG A 3 1.94 -22.71 -2.42
CA ARG A 3 1.02 -21.55 -2.54
C ARG A 3 0.78 -20.86 -1.20
N ALA A 4 0.75 -21.60 -0.09
CA ALA A 4 0.53 -21.02 1.22
C ALA A 4 1.70 -20.14 1.66
N THR A 5 2.93 -20.58 1.39
CA THR A 5 4.15 -19.80 1.61
C THR A 5 4.15 -18.54 0.74
N GLN A 6 3.75 -18.64 -0.53
CA GLN A 6 3.65 -17.49 -1.42
C GLN A 6 2.62 -16.46 -0.95
N ASP A 7 1.44 -16.91 -0.50
CA ASP A 7 0.40 -16.02 -0.01
C ASP A 7 0.81 -15.37 1.33
N ALA A 8 1.52 -16.10 2.20
CA ALA A 8 2.07 -15.55 3.43
C ALA A 8 3.12 -14.45 3.15
N ASP A 9 4.04 -14.70 2.23
CA ASP A 9 5.04 -13.71 1.81
C ASP A 9 4.39 -12.48 1.17
N ALA A 10 3.44 -12.68 0.25
CA ALA A 10 2.71 -11.59 -0.37
C ALA A 10 1.95 -10.75 0.65
N ARG A 11 1.39 -11.38 1.70
CA ARG A 11 0.71 -10.66 2.78
C ARG A 11 1.69 -9.84 3.62
N ARG A 12 2.83 -10.43 4.00
CA ARG A 12 3.90 -9.72 4.72
C ARG A 12 4.40 -8.50 3.94
N ILE A 13 4.60 -8.66 2.64
CA ILE A 13 4.98 -7.56 1.74
C ILE A 13 3.89 -6.48 1.72
N GLY A 14 2.62 -6.88 1.59
CA GLY A 14 1.50 -5.94 1.59
C GLY A 14 1.40 -5.13 2.89
N ASP A 15 1.57 -5.76 4.05
CA ASP A 15 1.57 -5.08 5.34
C ASP A 15 2.74 -4.09 5.48
N GLN A 16 3.92 -4.46 4.99
CA GLN A 16 5.09 -3.57 5.01
C GLN A 16 4.89 -2.36 4.09
N VAL A 17 4.44 -2.58 2.84
CA VAL A 17 4.14 -1.50 1.90
C VAL A 17 3.05 -0.58 2.46
N ALA A 18 2.03 -1.13 3.13
CA ALA A 18 1.00 -0.34 3.78
C ALA A 18 1.58 0.60 4.85
N ALA A 19 2.49 0.11 5.70
CA ALA A 19 3.14 0.94 6.72
C ALA A 19 4.00 2.06 6.09
N GLU A 20 4.76 1.74 5.04
CA GLU A 20 5.58 2.72 4.30
C GLU A 20 4.70 3.80 3.64
N LEU A 21 3.58 3.40 3.05
CA LEU A 21 2.59 4.33 2.48
C LEU A 21 2.00 5.26 3.55
N GLN A 22 1.65 4.74 4.73
CA GLN A 22 1.15 5.58 5.82
C GLN A 22 2.16 6.64 6.25
N LEU A 23 3.45 6.27 6.32
CA LEU A 23 4.52 7.23 6.61
C LEU A 23 4.65 8.27 5.49
N GLY A 24 4.57 7.86 4.22
CA GLY A 24 4.59 8.78 3.07
C GLY A 24 3.40 9.75 3.08
N PHE A 25 2.20 9.27 3.36
CA PHE A 25 1.01 10.10 3.49
C PHE A 25 1.13 11.09 4.65
N ALA A 26 1.63 10.64 5.80
CA ALA A 26 1.87 11.50 6.95
C ALA A 26 2.91 12.60 6.64
N GLY A 27 3.98 12.26 5.91
CA GLY A 27 4.97 13.24 5.43
C GLY A 27 4.37 14.29 4.49
N ALA A 28 3.34 13.93 3.71
CA ALA A 28 2.58 14.83 2.86
C ALA A 28 1.47 15.61 3.62
N GLY A 29 1.34 15.42 4.93
CA GLY A 29 0.35 16.09 5.78
C GLY A 29 -1.02 15.42 5.83
N PHE A 30 -1.13 14.15 5.39
CA PHE A 30 -2.38 13.41 5.37
C PHE A 30 -2.33 12.19 6.31
N TRP A 31 -3.34 12.07 7.18
CA TRP A 31 -3.55 10.85 7.95
C TRP A 31 -4.51 9.92 7.22
N ILE A 32 -3.96 8.95 6.50
CA ILE A 32 -4.73 7.99 5.70
C ILE A 32 -4.41 6.58 6.18
N ALA A 33 -5.43 5.84 6.58
CA ALA A 33 -5.26 4.45 6.99
C ALA A 33 -4.96 3.56 5.77
N ALA A 34 -3.92 2.72 5.89
CA ALA A 34 -3.60 1.69 4.92
C ALA A 34 -3.30 0.37 5.66
N SER A 35 -3.57 -0.76 5.01
CA SER A 35 -3.33 -2.10 5.55
C SER A 35 -3.05 -3.09 4.43
N GLY A 36 -2.32 -4.17 4.71
CA GLY A 36 -2.17 -5.26 3.74
C GLY A 36 -3.53 -5.90 3.43
N ALA A 37 -3.83 -6.01 2.15
CA ALA A 37 -5.02 -6.70 1.67
C ALA A 37 -4.74 -8.19 1.43
N ALA A 38 -5.81 -8.96 1.22
CA ALA A 38 -5.67 -10.35 0.83
C ALA A 38 -4.88 -10.47 -0.48
N PRO A 39 -3.85 -11.32 -0.56
CA PRO A 39 -3.12 -11.57 -1.79
C PRO A 39 -4.04 -12.10 -2.89
N MET A 40 -3.79 -11.67 -4.12
CA MET A 40 -4.51 -12.17 -5.31
C MET A 40 -3.50 -12.52 -6.40
N GLY A 41 -3.58 -13.74 -6.93
CA GLY A 41 -2.64 -14.19 -7.98
C GLY A 41 -1.16 -14.14 -7.56
N GLY A 42 -0.86 -14.36 -6.28
CA GLY A 42 0.50 -14.35 -5.75
C GLY A 42 1.16 -12.96 -5.66
N ARG A 43 0.37 -11.88 -5.76
CA ARG A 43 0.84 -10.50 -5.61
C ARG A 43 0.40 -9.91 -4.28
N ALA A 44 1.22 -9.00 -3.76
CA ALA A 44 0.89 -8.18 -2.61
C ALA A 44 -0.09 -7.06 -3.02
N TYR A 45 -1.05 -6.77 -2.15
CA TYR A 45 -2.01 -5.69 -2.34
C TYR A 45 -2.13 -4.89 -1.05
N VAL A 46 -2.46 -3.61 -1.18
CA VAL A 46 -2.73 -2.71 -0.06
C VAL A 46 -4.16 -2.21 -0.18
N SER A 47 -4.88 -2.24 0.94
CA SER A 47 -6.16 -1.57 1.10
C SER A 47 -5.90 -0.19 1.72
N ILE A 48 -6.41 0.85 1.07
CA ILE A 48 -6.31 2.24 1.52
C ILE A 48 -7.72 2.72 1.82
N ALA A 49 -7.89 3.41 2.95
CA ALA A 49 -9.18 4.00 3.30
C ALA A 49 -9.67 4.96 2.18
N PRO A 50 -10.99 5.10 1.99
CA PRO A 50 -11.52 6.04 1.01
C PRO A 50 -10.97 7.45 1.24
N VAL A 51 -10.46 8.05 0.17
CA VAL A 51 -9.91 9.42 0.17
C VAL A 51 -10.64 10.26 -0.85
N ARG A 52 -10.66 11.58 -0.64
CA ARG A 52 -11.20 12.51 -1.64
C ARG A 52 -10.29 12.51 -2.88
N ALA A 53 -10.88 12.67 -4.05
CA ALA A 53 -10.16 12.59 -5.32
C ALA A 53 -9.03 13.62 -5.45
N ASP A 54 -9.21 14.82 -4.90
CA ASP A 54 -8.19 15.88 -4.86
C ASP A 54 -6.99 15.49 -3.97
N VAL A 55 -7.23 14.81 -2.85
CA VAL A 55 -6.17 14.25 -2.01
C VAL A 55 -5.43 13.14 -2.73
N ALA A 56 -6.16 12.21 -3.37
CA ALA A 56 -5.55 11.13 -4.15
C ALA A 56 -4.65 11.67 -5.27
N ALA A 57 -5.09 12.68 -6.02
CA ALA A 57 -4.29 13.30 -7.08
C ALA A 57 -2.97 13.88 -6.55
N ARG A 58 -3.00 14.53 -5.39
CA ARG A 58 -1.79 15.09 -4.75
C ARG A 58 -0.81 14.02 -4.24
N LEU A 59 -1.30 12.82 -3.94
CA LEU A 59 -0.49 11.72 -3.43
C LEU A 59 0.08 10.82 -4.53
N ILE A 60 -0.58 10.75 -5.69
CA ILE A 60 -0.15 9.89 -6.80
C ILE A 60 1.23 10.27 -7.34
N ASP A 61 1.54 11.57 -7.47
CA ASP A 61 2.82 11.99 -8.05
C ASP A 61 4.03 11.59 -7.18
N PRO A 62 4.03 11.85 -5.85
CA PRO A 62 5.06 11.32 -4.95
C PRO A 62 5.17 9.79 -4.97
N LEU A 63 4.05 9.07 -5.11
CA LEU A 63 4.05 7.61 -5.18
C LEU A 63 4.70 7.08 -6.46
N ARG A 64 4.57 7.80 -7.57
CA ARG A 64 5.21 7.43 -8.83
C ARG A 64 6.73 7.59 -8.75
N GLU A 65 7.21 8.64 -8.09
CA GLU A 65 8.64 8.86 -7.87
C GLU A 65 9.23 7.79 -6.94
N TRP A 66 8.49 7.39 -5.91
CA TRP A 66 8.90 6.33 -4.98
C TRP A 66 8.96 4.94 -5.64
N ALA A 67 8.10 4.68 -6.63
CA ALA A 67 8.00 3.38 -7.31
C ALA A 67 8.87 3.24 -8.57
N ALA A 68 9.59 4.30 -8.96
CA ALA A 68 10.50 4.34 -10.12
C ALA A 68 11.91 3.86 -9.75
#